data_AF-A0A7L5FDP6-F1
#
_entry.id   AF-A0A7L5FDP6-F1
#
_cell.length_a   1.000
_cell.length_b   1.000
_cell.length_c   1.000
_cell.angle_alpha   90.00
_cell.angle_beta   90.00
_cell.angle_gamma   90.00
#
_symmetry.space_group_name_H-M   'P 1'
#
loop_
_entity.id
_entity.type
_entity.pdbx_description
1 polymer ?
#
loop_
_entity_poly.entity_id
_entity_poly.type
_entity_poly.pdbx_seq_one_letter_code
_entity_poly.pdbx_strand_id
1 'polypeptide(L)'
;MNKILVLKAFDKAAMEIKKRGIQKPSRTEIALELSIFIADREDFDLGERSLRDYRAAAEKWKEENKDISIKQLAVINGLCRYLGFENYQGFVESIGLPGDQIKEVAKETKGWLPNKLLLLISMSLIVLIGLWTYHYTQRQKWMLWQENQYIEVDFDANKYRIKQLLLYNENRISSFHKVEVSCDTLFFNTDGSVRFWYGKNKNKKVEYFTGSGVHPETGKTLKSISQYMIDKYVCGKK
;
A
#
# COMPACT_ATOMS: atom_id res chain seq x y z
N MET A 1 -16.46 39.16 14.48
CA MET A 1 -15.04 39.55 14.31
C MET A 1 -14.55 39.16 12.91
N ASN A 2 -15.39 39.34 11.89
CA ASN A 2 -15.10 38.91 10.53
C ASN A 2 -13.98 39.76 9.89
N LYS A 3 -13.86 41.03 10.26
CA LYS A 3 -12.78 41.91 9.78
C LYS A 3 -11.42 41.36 10.20
N ILE A 4 -11.31 40.89 11.43
CA ILE A 4 -10.07 40.35 11.99
C ILE A 4 -9.76 39.01 11.30
N LEU A 5 -10.78 38.19 11.07
CA LEU A 5 -10.67 36.93 10.34
C LEU A 5 -10.07 37.14 8.95
N VAL A 6 -10.66 38.07 8.19
CA VAL A 6 -10.22 38.39 6.84
C VAL A 6 -8.79 38.94 6.86
N LEU A 7 -8.49 39.94 7.69
CA LEU A 7 -7.14 40.53 7.74
C LEU A 7 -6.07 39.48 8.10
N LYS A 8 -6.31 38.65 9.13
CA LYS A 8 -5.38 37.58 9.53
C LYS A 8 -5.19 36.55 8.42
N ALA A 9 -6.27 36.13 7.74
CA ALA A 9 -6.18 35.16 6.65
C ALA A 9 -5.33 35.70 5.49
N PHE A 10 -5.54 36.96 5.13
CA PHE A 10 -4.76 37.64 4.09
C PHE A 10 -3.28 37.83 4.49
N ASP A 11 -2.99 38.11 5.76
CA ASP A 11 -1.61 38.21 6.24
C ASP A 11 -0.92 36.84 6.20
N LYS A 12 -1.60 35.76 6.62
CA LYS A 12 -1.10 34.38 6.53
C LYS A 12 -0.81 33.99 5.09
N ALA A 13 -1.76 34.23 4.17
CA ALA A 13 -1.59 33.92 2.75
C ALA A 13 -0.44 34.72 2.13
N ALA A 14 -0.30 36.01 2.46
CA ALA A 14 0.84 36.81 2.01
C ALA A 14 2.18 36.23 2.49
N MET A 15 2.26 35.74 3.73
CA MET A 15 3.48 35.10 4.26
C MET A 15 3.77 33.77 3.57
N GLU A 16 2.77 32.94 3.30
CA GLU A 16 2.93 31.66 2.60
C GLU A 16 3.39 31.85 1.16
N ILE A 17 2.81 32.81 0.43
CA ILE A 17 3.22 33.14 -0.93
C ILE A 17 4.67 33.67 -0.94
N LYS A 18 5.06 34.49 0.04
CA LYS A 18 6.45 34.94 0.19
C LYS A 18 7.43 33.79 0.39
N LYS A 19 7.05 32.77 1.17
CA LYS A 19 7.87 31.55 1.36
C LYS A 19 8.06 30.76 0.06
N ARG A 20 7.12 30.84 -0.88
CA ARG A 20 7.20 30.19 -2.20
C ARG A 20 8.07 30.97 -3.21
N GLY A 21 8.68 32.09 -2.80
CA GLY A 21 9.66 32.84 -3.62
C GLY A 21 9.14 34.16 -4.21
N ILE A 22 7.86 34.50 -4.02
CA ILE A 22 7.29 35.77 -4.49
C ILE A 22 7.48 36.85 -3.42
N GLN A 23 8.47 37.73 -3.59
CA GLN A 23 8.83 38.71 -2.55
C GLN A 23 7.72 39.73 -2.23
N LYS A 24 6.91 40.11 -3.23
CA LYS A 24 5.84 41.11 -3.10
C LYS A 24 4.54 40.60 -3.74
N PRO A 25 3.77 39.75 -3.04
CA PRO A 25 2.50 39.26 -3.57
C PRO A 25 1.49 40.40 -3.71
N SER A 26 0.87 40.48 -4.87
CA SER A 26 -0.21 41.41 -5.16
C SER A 26 -1.47 41.07 -4.36
N ARG A 27 -2.34 42.06 -4.17
CA ARG A 27 -3.65 41.85 -3.50
C ARG A 27 -4.50 40.79 -4.22
N THR A 28 -4.36 40.69 -5.54
CA THR A 28 -5.05 39.71 -6.37
C THR A 28 -4.53 38.31 -6.14
N GLU A 29 -3.20 38.11 -6.11
CA GLU A 29 -2.59 36.79 -5.86
C GLU A 29 -2.93 36.25 -4.48
N ILE A 30 -2.93 37.10 -3.45
CA ILE A 30 -3.29 36.68 -2.09
C ILE A 30 -4.77 36.27 -2.02
N ALA A 31 -5.64 37.02 -2.68
CA ALA A 31 -7.06 36.70 -2.74
C ALA A 31 -7.34 35.42 -3.55
N LEU A 32 -6.55 35.18 -4.60
CA LEU A 32 -6.65 33.97 -5.41
C LEU A 32 -6.26 32.74 -4.61
N GLU A 33 -5.17 32.78 -3.84
CA GLU A 33 -4.77 31.66 -2.95
C GLU A 33 -5.90 31.28 -1.98
N LEU A 34 -6.52 32.29 -1.35
CA LEU A 34 -7.63 32.07 -0.44
C LEU A 34 -8.89 31.54 -1.15
N SER A 35 -9.17 32.06 -2.36
CA SER A 35 -10.28 31.61 -3.20
C SER A 35 -10.15 30.12 -3.54
N ILE A 36 -8.98 29.72 -4.03
CA ILE A 36 -8.65 28.33 -4.36
C ILE A 36 -8.82 27.44 -3.13
N PHE A 37 -8.27 27.85 -1.98
CA PHE A 37 -8.37 27.05 -0.76
C PHE A 37 -9.82 26.87 -0.30
N ILE A 38 -10.65 27.90 -0.39
CA ILE A 38 -12.08 27.81 0.00
C ILE A 38 -12.82 26.88 -0.95
N ALA A 39 -12.58 26.97 -2.26
CA ALA A 39 -13.16 26.06 -3.24
C ALA A 39 -12.78 24.60 -2.93
N ASP A 40 -11.50 24.32 -2.69
CA ASP A 40 -10.99 22.97 -2.43
C ASP A 40 -11.51 22.36 -1.11
N ARG A 41 -11.72 23.18 -0.07
CA ARG A 41 -12.01 22.69 1.29
C ARG A 41 -13.47 22.77 1.70
N GLU A 42 -14.21 23.72 1.15
CA GLU A 42 -15.61 23.98 1.50
C GLU A 42 -16.56 23.71 0.31
N ASP A 43 -16.04 23.24 -0.83
CA ASP A 43 -16.81 22.98 -2.06
C ASP A 43 -17.64 24.22 -2.47
N PHE A 44 -17.02 25.40 -2.35
CA PHE A 44 -17.68 26.69 -2.55
C PHE A 44 -16.83 27.65 -3.36
N ASP A 45 -17.30 27.98 -4.56
CA ASP A 45 -16.64 28.92 -5.45
C ASP A 45 -16.91 30.37 -5.03
N LEU A 46 -15.86 31.03 -4.51
CA LEU A 46 -15.86 32.47 -4.26
C LEU A 46 -14.76 33.13 -5.08
N GLY A 47 -15.14 33.99 -6.03
CA GLY A 47 -14.16 34.75 -6.82
C GLY A 47 -13.22 35.62 -5.98
N GLU A 48 -11.98 35.78 -6.43
CA GLU A 48 -10.93 36.54 -5.78
C GLU A 48 -11.30 38.03 -5.60
N ARG A 49 -12.14 38.56 -6.49
CA ARG A 49 -12.70 39.91 -6.39
C ARG A 49 -13.49 40.11 -5.09
N SER A 50 -14.36 39.16 -4.73
CA SER A 50 -15.18 39.24 -3.51
C SER A 50 -14.31 39.22 -2.25
N LEU A 51 -13.25 38.41 -2.22
CA LEU A 51 -12.28 38.39 -1.11
C LEU A 51 -11.52 39.72 -0.98
N ARG A 52 -11.15 40.34 -2.10
CA ARG A 52 -10.54 41.68 -2.10
C ARG A 52 -11.50 42.75 -1.58
N ASP A 53 -12.78 42.66 -1.93
CA ASP A 53 -13.80 43.59 -1.45
C ASP A 53 -14.00 43.44 0.07
N TYR A 54 -14.04 42.20 0.58
CA TYR A 54 -14.07 41.94 2.03
C TYR A 54 -12.82 42.48 2.74
N ARG A 55 -11.64 42.32 2.14
CA ARG A 55 -10.40 42.87 2.69
C ARG A 55 -10.44 44.40 2.73
N ALA A 56 -10.86 45.05 1.64
CA ALA A 56 -10.94 46.51 1.58
C ALA A 56 -11.92 47.06 2.63
N ALA A 57 -13.07 46.40 2.80
CA ALA A 57 -14.03 46.75 3.86
C ALA A 57 -13.44 46.54 5.26
N ALA A 58 -12.68 45.45 5.48
CA ALA A 58 -12.01 45.18 6.75
C ALA A 58 -10.90 46.21 7.07
N GLU A 59 -10.12 46.62 6.06
CA GLU A 59 -9.09 47.66 6.19
C GLU A 59 -9.73 49.01 6.56
N LYS A 60 -10.86 49.36 5.94
CA LYS A 60 -11.60 50.59 6.24
C LYS A 60 -12.05 50.69 7.69
N TRP A 61 -12.49 49.58 8.29
CA TRP A 61 -13.01 49.54 9.67
C TRP A 61 -12.01 48.98 10.67
N LYS A 62 -10.71 49.04 10.35
CA LYS A 62 -9.65 48.50 11.21
C LYS A 62 -9.61 49.20 12.57
N GLU A 63 -9.82 50.51 12.60
CA GLU A 63 -9.76 51.36 13.80
C GLU A 63 -11.13 51.66 14.43
N GLU A 64 -12.23 51.38 13.70
CA GLU A 64 -13.59 51.56 14.20
C GLU A 64 -14.09 50.31 14.93
N ASN A 65 -15.02 50.43 15.89
CA ASN A 65 -15.67 49.26 16.52
C ASN A 65 -16.73 48.58 15.62
N LYS A 66 -16.67 48.81 14.30
CA LYS A 66 -17.56 48.18 13.31
C LYS A 66 -16.94 46.90 12.77
N ASP A 67 -17.78 46.00 12.25
CA ASP A 67 -17.36 44.72 11.68
C ASP A 67 -17.99 44.50 10.29
N ILE A 68 -17.34 43.67 9.47
CA ILE A 68 -17.86 43.27 8.16
C ILE A 68 -18.86 42.13 8.27
N SER A 69 -19.86 42.14 7.39
CA SER A 69 -20.80 41.04 7.23
C SER A 69 -20.40 40.21 6.02
N ILE A 70 -20.09 38.93 6.25
CA ILE A 70 -19.89 37.93 5.21
C ILE A 70 -21.13 37.06 5.21
N LYS A 71 -21.88 37.03 4.09
CA LYS A 71 -23.17 36.33 4.02
C LYS A 71 -23.01 34.82 3.99
N GLN A 72 -21.92 34.33 3.39
CA GLN A 72 -21.69 32.92 3.14
C GLN A 72 -20.91 32.28 4.28
N LEU A 73 -21.53 31.30 4.94
CA LEU A 73 -20.89 30.57 6.05
C LEU A 73 -19.67 29.76 5.57
N ALA A 74 -19.73 29.19 4.36
CA ALA A 74 -18.62 28.47 3.74
C ALA A 74 -17.35 29.34 3.65
N VAL A 75 -17.51 30.63 3.34
CA VAL A 75 -16.38 31.58 3.27
C VAL A 75 -15.79 31.82 4.66
N ILE A 76 -16.64 31.99 5.67
CA ILE A 76 -16.20 32.18 7.06
C ILE A 76 -15.44 30.93 7.53
N ASN A 77 -16.02 29.74 7.34
CA ASN A 77 -15.40 28.47 7.72
C ASN A 77 -14.09 28.23 6.98
N GLY A 78 -14.07 28.45 5.67
CA GLY A 78 -12.87 28.30 4.85
C GLY A 78 -11.74 29.23 5.29
N LEU A 79 -12.02 30.49 5.64
CA LEU A 79 -11.03 31.40 6.21
C LEU A 79 -10.55 30.96 7.60
N CYS A 80 -11.45 30.45 8.46
CA CYS A 80 -11.09 29.90 9.76
C CYS A 80 -10.16 28.68 9.61
N ARG A 81 -10.50 27.74 8.73
CA ARG A 81 -9.67 26.56 8.43
C ARG A 81 -8.35 26.94 7.80
N TYR A 82 -8.34 27.95 6.93
CA TYR A 82 -7.11 28.47 6.36
C TYR A 82 -6.17 28.99 7.46
N LEU A 83 -6.72 29.59 8.51
CA LEU A 83 -5.96 30.00 9.70
C LEU A 83 -5.57 28.85 10.64
N GLY A 84 -6.19 27.67 10.51
CA GLY A 84 -5.94 26.49 11.35
C GLY A 84 -7.00 26.23 12.43
N PHE A 85 -8.12 26.95 12.41
CA PHE A 85 -9.24 26.76 13.32
C PHE A 85 -10.30 25.86 12.71
N GLU A 86 -10.95 25.01 13.52
CA GLU A 86 -11.98 24.08 13.03
C GLU A 86 -13.25 24.80 12.56
N ASN A 87 -13.64 25.85 13.29
CA ASN A 87 -14.86 26.61 13.06
C ASN A 87 -14.69 28.06 13.54
N TYR A 88 -15.70 28.89 13.26
CA TYR A 88 -15.70 30.31 13.62
C TYR A 88 -15.65 30.55 15.14
N GLN A 89 -16.23 29.67 15.95
CA GLN A 89 -16.20 29.80 17.40
C GLN A 89 -14.77 29.70 17.94
N GLY A 90 -14.01 28.67 17.53
CA GLY A 90 -12.61 28.52 17.95
C GLY A 90 -11.73 29.70 17.53
N PHE A 91 -12.03 30.31 16.39
CA PHE A 91 -11.37 31.55 15.97
C PHE A 91 -11.70 32.72 16.90
N VAL A 92 -12.97 32.93 17.27
CA VAL A 92 -13.39 34.02 18.16
C VAL A 92 -12.75 33.88 19.55
N GLU A 93 -12.74 32.67 20.09
CA GLU A 93 -12.09 32.33 21.36
C GLU A 93 -10.59 32.68 21.32
N SER A 94 -9.91 32.41 20.19
CA SER A 94 -8.48 32.75 20.02
C SER A 94 -8.15 34.24 20.08
N ILE A 95 -9.12 35.13 19.80
CA ILE A 95 -8.89 36.58 19.86
C ILE A 95 -9.04 37.12 21.29
N GLY A 96 -9.77 36.40 22.15
CA GLY A 96 -9.91 36.76 23.57
C GLY A 96 -8.72 36.35 24.44
N LEU A 97 -7.74 35.62 23.90
CA LEU A 97 -6.64 35.03 24.66
C LEU A 97 -5.30 35.77 24.46
N PRO A 98 -4.43 35.86 25.49
CA PRO A 98 -3.09 36.44 25.37
C PRO A 98 -2.21 35.64 24.38
N GLY A 99 -1.32 36.35 23.67
CA GLY A 99 -0.67 35.89 22.44
C GLY A 99 0.13 34.58 22.49
N ASP A 100 0.58 34.13 23.67
CA ASP A 100 1.26 32.84 23.83
C ASP A 100 0.28 31.65 23.76
N GLN A 101 -0.95 31.80 24.23
CA GLN A 101 -1.95 30.73 24.16
C GLN A 101 -2.52 30.54 22.75
N ILE A 102 -2.43 31.56 21.88
CA ILE A 102 -2.87 31.47 20.48
C ILE A 102 -2.03 30.43 19.71
N LYS A 103 -0.73 30.32 20.00
CA LYS A 103 0.16 29.33 19.36
C LYS A 103 -0.12 27.91 19.84
N GLU A 104 -0.62 27.73 21.06
CA GLU A 104 -1.02 26.42 21.60
C GLU A 104 -2.38 25.99 21.06
N VAL A 105 -3.39 26.85 21.07
CA VAL A 105 -4.74 26.56 20.53
C VAL A 105 -4.70 26.18 19.05
N ALA A 106 -3.87 26.86 18.24
CA ALA A 106 -3.68 26.51 16.83
C ALA A 106 -2.88 25.21 16.60
N LYS A 107 -2.19 24.71 17.63
CA LYS A 107 -1.45 23.43 17.61
C LYS A 107 -2.32 22.26 18.07
N GLU A 108 -3.26 22.49 18.97
CA GLU A 108 -4.13 21.47 19.59
C GLU A 108 -5.22 20.92 18.66
N THR A 109 -5.53 21.57 17.54
CA THR A 109 -6.44 21.01 16.51
C THR A 109 -5.82 19.81 15.76
N LYS A 110 -4.54 19.49 16.00
CA LYS A 110 -4.04 18.13 15.76
C LYS A 110 -4.56 17.24 16.89
N GLY A 111 -5.81 16.77 16.76
CA GLY A 111 -6.52 15.95 17.74
C GLY A 111 -5.61 14.95 18.45
N TRP A 112 -5.17 15.31 19.64
CA TRP A 112 -4.24 14.53 20.43
C TRP A 112 -5.04 13.50 21.20
N LEU A 113 -5.18 12.31 20.62
CA LEU A 113 -5.64 11.14 21.37
C LEU A 113 -4.74 11.00 22.61
N PRO A 114 -5.29 10.87 23.83
CA PRO A 114 -4.47 10.85 25.04
C PRO A 114 -3.42 9.75 24.94
N ASN A 115 -2.18 10.03 25.33
CA ASN A 115 -1.05 9.09 25.16
C ASN A 115 -1.34 7.66 25.66
N LYS A 116 -2.19 7.51 26.68
CA LYS A 116 -2.65 6.20 27.17
C LYS A 116 -3.57 5.48 26.19
N LEU A 117 -4.46 6.19 25.50
CA LEU A 117 -5.33 5.63 24.45
C LEU A 117 -4.52 5.29 23.19
N LEU A 118 -3.53 6.11 22.82
CA LEU A 118 -2.60 5.79 21.73
C LEU A 118 -1.77 4.53 22.03
N LEU A 119 -1.31 4.34 23.26
CA LEU A 119 -0.62 3.11 23.69
C LEU A 119 -1.53 1.89 23.63
N LEU A 120 -2.79 2.00 24.06
CA LEU A 120 -3.76 0.90 23.98
C LEU A 120 -4.13 0.54 22.53
N ILE A 121 -4.33 1.54 21.67
CA ILE A 121 -4.59 1.33 20.23
C ILE A 121 -3.37 0.69 19.57
N SER A 122 -2.16 1.15 19.89
CA SER A 122 -0.91 0.56 19.36
C SER A 122 -0.77 -0.92 19.77
N MET A 123 -1.03 -1.24 21.04
CA MET A 123 -0.97 -2.63 21.53
C MET A 123 -2.03 -3.51 20.85
N SER A 124 -3.25 -3.01 20.69
CA SER A 124 -4.31 -3.72 19.96
C SER A 124 -3.93 -3.96 18.49
N LEU A 125 -3.36 -2.96 17.82
CA LEU A 125 -2.92 -3.07 16.43
C LEU A 125 -1.81 -4.11 16.27
N ILE A 126 -0.83 -4.14 17.18
CA ILE A 126 0.25 -5.14 17.17
C ILE A 126 -0.33 -6.56 17.34
N VAL A 127 -1.30 -6.75 18.24
CA VAL A 127 -1.98 -8.04 18.41
C VAL A 127 -2.75 -8.42 17.15
N LEU A 128 -3.49 -7.49 16.54
CA LEU A 128 -4.23 -7.75 15.29
C LEU A 128 -3.28 -8.10 14.14
N ILE A 129 -2.16 -7.41 13.99
CA ILE A 129 -1.12 -7.72 12.99
C ILE A 129 -0.54 -9.11 13.27
N GLY A 130 -0.26 -9.44 14.53
CA GLY A 130 0.24 -10.75 14.94
C GLY A 130 -0.75 -11.88 14.61
N LEU A 131 -2.04 -11.69 14.90
CA LEU A 131 -3.09 -12.64 14.55
C LEU A 131 -3.23 -12.78 13.02
N TRP A 132 -3.13 -11.68 12.29
CA TRP A 132 -3.24 -11.68 10.83
C TRP A 132 -2.05 -12.39 10.18
N THR A 133 -0.83 -12.10 10.62
CA THR A 133 0.39 -12.80 10.16
C THR A 133 0.36 -14.28 10.51
N TYR A 134 -0.02 -14.63 11.74
CA TYR A 134 -0.19 -16.03 12.13
C TYR A 134 -1.17 -16.76 11.20
N HIS A 135 -2.35 -16.18 10.96
CA HIS A 135 -3.36 -16.76 10.07
C HIS A 135 -2.88 -16.83 8.61
N TYR A 136 -2.05 -15.90 8.16
CA TYR A 136 -1.46 -15.92 6.82
C TYR A 136 -0.41 -17.02 6.67
N THR A 137 0.47 -17.18 7.67
CA THR A 137 1.53 -18.21 7.64
C THR A 137 1.02 -19.63 7.84
N GLN A 138 -0.08 -19.82 8.58
CA GLN A 138 -0.67 -21.14 8.84
C GLN A 138 -1.54 -21.65 7.70
N ARG A 139 -1.56 -20.97 6.55
CA ARG A 139 -2.27 -21.48 5.37
C ARG A 139 -1.56 -22.72 4.84
N GLN A 140 -2.30 -23.84 4.80
CA GLN A 140 -1.84 -25.07 4.17
C GLN A 140 -1.64 -24.82 2.67
N LYS A 141 -0.39 -24.93 2.23
CA LYS A 141 0.01 -24.79 0.81
C LYS A 141 -0.02 -26.16 0.15
N TRP A 142 -0.35 -26.17 -1.14
CA TRP A 142 -0.46 -27.39 -1.93
C TRP A 142 0.43 -27.30 -3.16
N MET A 143 0.75 -28.46 -3.73
CA MET A 143 1.43 -28.56 -5.00
C MET A 143 0.78 -29.63 -5.88
N LEU A 144 0.85 -29.45 -7.19
CA LEU A 144 0.42 -30.45 -8.15
C LEU A 144 1.46 -30.64 -9.24
N TRP A 145 1.45 -31.82 -9.86
CA TRP A 145 2.30 -32.10 -11.00
C TRP A 145 1.69 -31.50 -12.27
N GLN A 146 2.41 -30.58 -12.91
CA GLN A 146 2.01 -29.96 -14.16
C GLN A 146 3.15 -30.03 -15.17
N GLU A 147 2.84 -30.56 -16.36
CA GLU A 147 3.75 -30.73 -17.50
C GLU A 147 5.00 -31.56 -17.14
N ASN A 148 6.03 -30.89 -16.60
CA ASN A 148 7.34 -31.44 -16.31
C ASN A 148 7.82 -31.18 -14.87
N GLN A 149 7.03 -30.53 -14.01
CA GLN A 149 7.46 -30.19 -12.65
C GLN A 149 6.28 -30.08 -11.67
N TYR A 150 6.59 -29.95 -10.38
CA TYR A 150 5.59 -29.57 -9.38
C TYR A 150 5.45 -28.05 -9.31
N ILE A 151 4.23 -27.54 -9.19
CA ILE A 151 3.96 -26.11 -8.99
C ILE A 151 3.13 -25.89 -7.72
N GLU A 152 3.34 -24.76 -7.04
CA GLU A 152 2.50 -24.33 -5.92
C GLU A 152 1.11 -23.92 -6.43
N VAL A 153 0.07 -24.38 -5.73
CA VAL A 153 -1.32 -24.06 -6.03
C VAL A 153 -2.14 -23.88 -4.75
N ASP A 154 -3.21 -23.10 -4.85
CA ASP A 154 -4.23 -23.04 -3.80
C ASP A 154 -5.12 -24.28 -3.82
N PHE A 155 -5.68 -24.63 -2.65
CA PHE A 155 -6.67 -25.71 -2.55
C PHE A 155 -7.98 -25.30 -3.23
N ASP A 156 -8.43 -26.11 -4.17
CA ASP A 156 -9.72 -25.96 -4.83
C ASP A 156 -10.35 -27.33 -5.07
N ALA A 157 -11.39 -27.64 -4.28
CA ALA A 157 -12.10 -28.91 -4.33
C ALA A 157 -12.95 -29.10 -5.60
N ASN A 158 -13.34 -28.00 -6.27
CA ASN A 158 -14.11 -28.05 -7.51
C ASN A 158 -13.19 -28.24 -8.72
N LYS A 159 -11.96 -27.73 -8.65
CA LYS A 159 -10.98 -27.75 -9.74
C LYS A 159 -10.12 -29.01 -9.76
N TYR A 160 -9.70 -29.52 -8.60
CA TYR A 160 -8.71 -30.60 -8.53
C TYR A 160 -9.28 -31.90 -7.96
N ARG A 161 -8.85 -33.04 -8.51
CA ARG A 161 -9.20 -34.36 -7.93
C ARG A 161 -8.34 -34.62 -6.69
N ILE A 162 -8.91 -35.28 -5.68
CA ILE A 162 -8.26 -35.58 -4.38
C ILE A 162 -6.85 -36.20 -4.54
N LYS A 163 -6.63 -37.04 -5.55
CA LYS A 163 -5.33 -37.72 -5.78
C LYS A 163 -4.28 -36.90 -6.55
N GLN A 164 -4.61 -35.69 -6.99
CA GLN A 164 -3.71 -34.82 -7.77
C GLN A 164 -2.96 -33.81 -6.90
N LEU A 165 -3.55 -33.42 -5.76
CA LEU A 165 -2.95 -32.47 -4.83
C LEU A 165 -2.05 -33.17 -3.81
N LEU A 166 -0.87 -32.61 -3.61
CA LEU A 166 0.09 -33.02 -2.59
C LEU A 166 0.36 -31.84 -1.65
N LEU A 167 0.75 -32.13 -0.41
CA LEU A 167 1.25 -31.11 0.51
C LEU A 167 2.47 -30.42 -0.10
N TYR A 168 2.53 -29.10 0.02
CA TYR A 168 3.65 -28.30 -0.47
C TYR A 168 4.99 -28.83 0.05
N ASN A 169 5.94 -28.97 -0.86
CA ASN A 169 7.31 -29.33 -0.53
C ASN A 169 8.25 -28.57 -1.48
N GLU A 170 8.92 -27.56 -0.93
CA GLU A 170 9.82 -26.67 -1.68
C GLU A 170 10.96 -27.43 -2.37
N ASN A 171 11.59 -28.37 -1.67
CA ASN A 171 12.65 -29.20 -2.24
C ASN A 171 12.13 -30.00 -3.43
N ARG A 172 10.89 -30.52 -3.37
CA ARG A 172 10.31 -31.28 -4.46
C ARG A 172 9.95 -30.41 -5.66
N ILE A 173 9.46 -29.20 -5.44
CA ILE A 173 9.21 -28.22 -6.51
C ILE A 173 10.51 -27.81 -7.20
N SER A 174 11.54 -27.49 -6.42
CA SER A 174 12.80 -26.94 -6.93
C SER A 174 13.76 -27.97 -7.52
N SER A 175 13.66 -29.26 -7.15
CA SER A 175 14.64 -30.28 -7.56
C SER A 175 14.06 -31.42 -8.39
N PHE A 176 12.75 -31.66 -8.38
CA PHE A 176 12.14 -32.82 -9.05
C PHE A 176 11.45 -32.43 -10.36
N HIS A 177 12.16 -32.65 -11.48
CA HIS A 177 11.74 -32.32 -12.83
C HIS A 177 11.77 -33.55 -13.72
N LYS A 178 10.82 -33.63 -14.66
CA LYS A 178 10.88 -34.55 -15.79
C LYS A 178 11.74 -33.91 -16.87
N VAL A 179 12.68 -34.69 -17.39
CA VAL A 179 13.69 -34.20 -18.34
C VAL A 179 13.76 -35.11 -19.56
N GLU A 180 14.19 -34.54 -20.67
CA GLU A 180 14.66 -35.31 -21.82
C GLU A 180 16.16 -35.53 -21.70
N VAL A 181 16.62 -36.72 -22.06
CA VAL A 181 18.03 -37.11 -21.97
C VAL A 181 18.50 -37.64 -23.31
N SER A 182 19.77 -37.38 -23.62
CA SER A 182 20.46 -37.83 -24.82
C SER A 182 21.70 -38.67 -24.46
N CYS A 183 22.39 -39.23 -25.45
CA CYS A 183 23.63 -39.98 -25.22
C CYS A 183 24.75 -39.14 -24.61
N ASP A 184 24.74 -37.84 -24.86
CA ASP A 184 25.75 -36.91 -24.34
C ASP A 184 25.44 -36.45 -22.91
N THR A 185 24.31 -36.91 -22.34
CA THR A 185 23.91 -36.57 -20.98
C THR A 185 24.82 -37.27 -19.95
N LEU A 186 25.33 -36.52 -18.98
CA LEU A 186 26.08 -37.06 -17.85
C LEU A 186 25.13 -37.68 -16.83
N PHE A 187 24.99 -39.01 -16.83
CA PHE A 187 24.05 -39.73 -15.96
C PHE A 187 24.54 -39.99 -14.53
N PHE A 188 25.86 -39.94 -14.31
CA PHE A 188 26.50 -40.20 -13.03
C PHE A 188 27.41 -39.04 -12.67
N ASN A 189 27.53 -38.76 -11.38
CA ASN A 189 28.53 -37.85 -10.83
C ASN A 189 29.92 -38.51 -10.83
N THR A 190 30.96 -37.74 -10.54
CA THR A 190 32.36 -38.24 -10.47
C THR A 190 32.56 -39.28 -9.37
N ASP A 191 31.72 -39.28 -8.33
CA ASP A 191 31.71 -40.24 -7.23
C ASP A 191 30.89 -41.52 -7.52
N GLY A 192 30.30 -41.61 -8.72
CA GLY A 192 29.44 -42.73 -9.12
C GLY A 192 27.98 -42.62 -8.68
N SER A 193 27.59 -41.58 -7.94
CA SER A 193 26.19 -41.36 -7.57
C SER A 193 25.33 -41.00 -8.80
N VAL A 194 24.07 -41.44 -8.80
CA VAL A 194 23.15 -41.24 -9.93
C VAL A 194 22.59 -39.82 -9.96
N ARG A 195 22.47 -39.24 -11.15
CA ARG A 195 21.85 -37.92 -11.37
C ARG A 195 20.41 -38.00 -11.83
N PHE A 196 19.98 -39.17 -12.33
CA PHE A 196 18.64 -39.36 -12.88
C PHE A 196 18.01 -40.67 -12.41
N TRP A 197 16.69 -40.63 -12.37
CA TRP A 197 15.81 -41.75 -12.11
C TRP A 197 14.86 -41.93 -13.29
N TYR A 198 14.32 -43.12 -13.47
CA TYR A 198 13.41 -43.42 -14.56
C TYR A 198 12.16 -44.15 -14.07
N GLY A 199 11.08 -43.97 -14.83
CA GLY A 199 9.82 -44.68 -14.64
C GLY A 199 9.11 -44.87 -15.97
N LYS A 200 8.10 -45.74 -16.00
CA LYS A 200 7.24 -45.91 -17.17
C LYS A 200 5.91 -45.22 -16.92
N ASN A 201 5.48 -44.41 -17.88
CA ASN A 201 4.14 -43.82 -17.88
C ASN A 201 3.07 -44.86 -18.24
N LYS A 202 1.80 -44.45 -18.25
CA LYS A 202 0.69 -45.38 -18.55
C LYS A 202 0.79 -46.01 -19.95
N ASN A 203 1.41 -45.31 -20.89
CA ASN A 203 1.66 -45.79 -22.25
C ASN A 203 2.93 -46.65 -22.38
N LYS A 204 3.52 -47.09 -21.25
CA LYS A 204 4.75 -47.89 -21.17
C LYS A 204 6.00 -47.20 -21.75
N LYS A 205 5.95 -45.90 -22.05
CA LYS A 205 7.12 -45.10 -22.46
C LYS A 205 7.97 -44.78 -21.24
N VAL A 206 9.29 -44.83 -21.40
CA VAL A 206 10.25 -44.50 -20.34
C VAL A 206 10.37 -42.98 -20.25
N GLU A 207 10.23 -42.46 -19.04
CA GLU A 207 10.41 -41.05 -18.69
C GLU A 207 11.51 -40.93 -17.64
N TYR A 208 12.22 -39.80 -17.65
CA TYR A 208 13.40 -39.54 -16.83
C TYR A 208 13.16 -38.36 -15.91
N PHE A 209 13.71 -38.43 -14.70
CA PHE A 209 13.50 -37.47 -13.63
C PHE A 209 14.82 -37.12 -12.94
N THR A 210 14.96 -35.89 -12.48
CA THR A 210 16.16 -35.37 -11.79
C THR A 210 16.26 -35.82 -10.33
N GLY A 211 15.24 -36.48 -9.78
CA GLY A 211 15.20 -36.90 -8.38
C GLY A 211 14.56 -38.26 -8.18
N SER A 212 14.82 -38.85 -7.02
CA SER A 212 14.16 -40.07 -6.57
C SER A 212 12.71 -39.79 -6.13
N GLY A 213 11.90 -40.85 -6.00
CA GLY A 213 10.53 -40.74 -5.51
C GLY A 213 9.57 -41.61 -6.29
N VAL A 214 8.35 -41.11 -6.49
CA VAL A 214 7.28 -41.80 -7.23
C VAL A 214 6.93 -41.05 -8.50
N HIS A 215 6.61 -41.80 -9.55
CA HIS A 215 6.16 -41.26 -10.81
C HIS A 215 4.83 -40.50 -10.63
N PRO A 216 4.73 -39.24 -11.04
CA PRO A 216 3.58 -38.39 -10.74
C PRO A 216 2.27 -38.91 -11.36
N GLU A 217 2.35 -39.51 -12.56
CA GLU A 217 1.16 -40.04 -13.23
C GLU A 217 0.73 -41.46 -12.78
N THR A 218 1.68 -42.34 -12.44
CA THR A 218 1.41 -43.76 -12.19
C THR A 218 1.51 -44.17 -10.72
N GLY A 219 2.09 -43.32 -9.87
CA GLY A 219 2.33 -43.58 -8.46
C GLY A 219 3.39 -44.65 -8.16
N LYS A 220 4.04 -45.21 -9.20
CA LYS A 220 5.07 -46.24 -9.02
C LYS A 220 6.41 -45.62 -8.64
N THR A 221 7.16 -46.29 -7.78
CA THR A 221 8.52 -45.87 -7.40
C THR A 221 9.43 -45.79 -8.62
N LEU A 222 10.13 -44.67 -8.75
CA LEU A 222 11.15 -44.47 -9.76
C LEU A 222 12.40 -45.29 -9.42
N LYS A 223 13.06 -45.81 -10.44
CA LYS A 223 14.31 -46.57 -10.30
C LYS A 223 15.50 -45.69 -10.65
N SER A 224 16.61 -45.86 -9.95
CA SER A 224 17.87 -45.21 -10.33
C SER A 224 18.26 -45.62 -11.75
N ILE A 225 18.78 -44.67 -12.52
CA ILE A 225 19.28 -44.98 -13.86
C ILE A 225 20.47 -45.95 -13.77
N SER A 226 20.56 -46.89 -14.71
CA SER A 226 21.65 -47.85 -14.82
C SER A 226 22.25 -47.83 -16.21
N GLN A 227 23.48 -48.32 -16.36
CA GLN A 227 24.16 -48.38 -17.66
C GLN A 227 23.32 -49.12 -18.71
N TYR A 228 22.77 -50.29 -18.35
CA TYR A 228 21.86 -51.04 -19.22
C TYR A 228 20.66 -50.20 -19.72
N MET A 229 20.08 -49.38 -18.84
CA MET A 229 18.93 -48.54 -19.21
C MET A 229 19.33 -47.43 -20.18
N ILE A 230 20.52 -46.84 -20.00
CA ILE A 230 21.09 -45.84 -20.89
C ILE A 230 21.35 -46.48 -22.26
N ASP A 231 22.09 -47.58 -22.29
CA ASP A 231 22.47 -48.28 -23.52
C ASP A 231 21.25 -48.75 -24.32
N LYS A 232 20.20 -49.24 -23.64
CA LYS A 232 19.02 -49.80 -24.31
C LYS A 232 17.99 -48.75 -24.73
N TYR A 233 17.73 -47.74 -23.90
CA TYR A 233 16.58 -46.84 -24.09
C TYR A 233 16.96 -45.40 -24.45
N VAL A 234 18.20 -44.98 -24.17
CA VAL A 234 18.72 -43.65 -24.54
C VAL A 234 19.56 -43.77 -25.82
N CYS A 235 20.60 -44.61 -25.81
CA CYS A 235 21.56 -44.72 -26.91
C CYS A 235 21.30 -45.84 -27.92
N GLY A 236 20.53 -46.85 -27.52
CA GLY A 236 20.15 -47.97 -28.37
C GLY A 236 19.01 -47.66 -29.33
N LYS A 237 18.50 -46.41 -29.35
CA LYS A 237 17.58 -45.94 -30.39
C LYS A 237 18.39 -45.67 -31.66
N LYS A 238 18.57 -46.71 -32.49
CA LYS A 238 18.76 -46.55 -33.94
C LYS A 238 17.40 -46.65 -34.62
#